data_AF-A0A2D8MPD1-F1
#
_entry.id   AF-A0A2D8MPD1-F1
#
_cell.length_a   1.000
_cell.length_b   1.000
_cell.length_c   1.000
_cell.angle_alpha   90.00
_cell.angle_beta   90.00
_cell.angle_gamma   90.00
#
_symmetry.space_group_name_H-M   'P 1'
#
loop_
_entity.id
_entity.type
_entity.pdbx_description
1 polymer ?
#
loop_
_entity_poly.entity_id
_entity_poly.type
_entity_poly.pdbx_seq_one_letter_code
_entity_poly.pdbx_strand_id
1 'polypeptide(L)'
;VVLLGGLLGARRGTMAVLAYLMEGAMGFPVFANMQAGAHVLIGPTAGYLWGFVLAAFLIGYLAENGLTIKPVFSFLSCFAATTLILILGTLYLAMFKLGFNEALIMGLYPFLVGDVVKSALCAGLITGFRRLS
;
A
#
# COMPACT_ATOMS: atom_id res chain seq x y z
N VAL A 1 -3.52 -4.38 0.13
CA VAL A 1 -3.34 -3.26 1.10
C VAL A 1 -4.40 -2.18 0.91
N VAL A 2 -4.36 -1.39 -0.18
CA VAL A 2 -5.29 -0.25 -0.36
C VAL A 2 -6.76 -0.69 -0.37
N LEU A 3 -7.08 -1.78 -1.08
CA LEU A 3 -8.43 -2.36 -1.08
C LEU A 3 -8.89 -2.80 0.32
N LEU A 4 -8.01 -3.42 1.10
CA LEU A 4 -8.33 -3.87 2.47
C LEU A 4 -8.68 -2.67 3.36
N GLY A 5 -7.89 -1.60 3.32
CA GLY A 5 -8.21 -0.37 4.04
C GLY A 5 -9.53 0.26 3.56
N GLY A 6 -9.73 0.36 2.25
CA GLY A 6 -10.93 0.97 1.67
C GLY A 6 -12.24 0.23 1.95
N LEU A 7 -12.18 -1.10 2.13
CA LEU A 7 -13.35 -1.93 2.44
C LEU A 7 -13.56 -2.14 3.94
N LEU A 8 -12.49 -2.37 4.70
CA LEU A 8 -12.59 -2.73 6.13
C LEU A 8 -12.52 -1.51 7.07
N GLY A 9 -12.21 -0.33 6.54
CA GLY A 9 -11.98 0.88 7.32
C GLY A 9 -10.56 0.99 7.90
N ALA A 10 -10.27 2.10 8.55
CA ALA A 10 -8.92 2.47 9.01
C ALA A 10 -8.39 1.45 10.02
N ARG A 11 -9.19 1.10 11.03
CA ARG A 11 -8.76 0.23 12.13
C ARG A 11 -8.55 -1.21 11.66
N ARG A 12 -9.58 -1.83 11.06
CA ARG A 12 -9.53 -3.26 10.67
C ARG A 12 -8.60 -3.49 9.48
N GLY A 13 -8.57 -2.58 8.50
CA GLY A 13 -7.66 -2.66 7.38
C GLY A 13 -6.19 -2.59 7.80
N THR A 14 -5.86 -1.67 8.71
CA THR A 14 -4.50 -1.57 9.27
C THR A 14 -4.12 -2.81 10.08
N MET A 15 -5.02 -3.33 10.91
CA MET A 15 -4.78 -4.57 11.66
C MET A 15 -4.54 -5.77 10.74
N ALA A 16 -5.27 -5.90 9.64
CA ALA A 16 -5.05 -6.96 8.66
C ALA A 16 -3.66 -6.85 8.00
N VAL A 17 -3.21 -5.64 7.69
CA VAL A 17 -1.87 -5.42 7.12
C VAL A 17 -0.77 -5.69 8.16
N LEU A 18 -0.97 -5.32 9.42
CA LEU A 18 -0.05 -5.68 10.50
C LEU A 18 0.03 -7.19 10.72
N ALA A 19 -1.10 -7.89 10.66
CA ALA A 19 -1.14 -9.35 10.72
C ALA A 19 -0.32 -9.97 9.58
N TYR A 20 -0.50 -9.49 8.35
CA TYR A 20 0.32 -9.88 7.19
C TYR A 20 1.83 -9.68 7.43
N LEU A 21 2.24 -8.55 8.01
CA LEU A 21 3.66 -8.31 8.33
C LEU A 21 4.17 -9.26 9.42
N MET A 22 3.35 -9.56 10.44
CA MET A 22 3.70 -10.49 11.51
C MET A 22 3.82 -11.93 10.99
N GLU A 23 2.91 -12.38 10.13
CA GLU A 23 2.98 -13.68 9.45
C GLU A 23 4.29 -13.82 8.68
N GLY A 24 4.63 -12.81 7.87
CA GLY A 24 5.90 -12.81 7.15
C GLY A 24 7.11 -12.80 8.08
N ALA A 25 7.07 -12.02 9.18
CA ALA A 25 8.15 -11.99 10.16
C ALA A 25 8.36 -13.34 10.87
N MET A 26 7.28 -14.09 11.12
CA MET A 26 7.31 -15.44 11.70
C MET A 26 7.87 -16.51 10.76
N GLY A 27 8.17 -16.17 9.50
CA GLY A 27 8.80 -17.08 8.55
C GLY A 27 7.85 -17.68 7.51
N PHE A 28 6.59 -17.25 7.46
CA PHE A 28 5.68 -17.64 6.38
C PHE A 28 6.04 -16.90 5.08
N PRO A 29 6.09 -17.58 3.92
CA PRO A 29 6.51 -17.00 2.64
C PRO A 29 5.40 -16.16 1.98
N VAL A 30 4.97 -15.10 2.67
CA VAL A 30 3.88 -14.22 2.24
C VAL A 30 4.37 -12.93 1.57
N PHE A 31 5.65 -12.60 1.70
CA PHE A 31 6.24 -11.45 1.01
C PHE A 31 6.47 -11.77 -0.47
N ALA A 32 6.71 -10.71 -1.26
CA ALA A 32 6.98 -10.84 -2.69
C ALA A 32 8.14 -11.82 -2.95
N ASN A 33 8.07 -12.56 -4.06
CA ASN A 33 9.04 -13.60 -4.43
C ASN A 33 9.20 -14.71 -3.37
N MET A 34 8.11 -15.06 -2.66
CA MET A 34 8.09 -16.09 -1.61
C MET A 34 9.10 -15.82 -0.47
N GLN A 35 9.44 -14.56 -0.24
CA GLN A 35 10.33 -14.17 0.86
C GLN A 35 9.62 -14.24 2.21
N ALA A 36 10.42 -14.43 3.27
CA ALA A 36 9.94 -14.56 4.64
C ALA A 36 11.00 -14.11 5.64
N GLY A 37 10.60 -13.93 6.89
CA GLY A 37 11.45 -13.65 8.04
C GLY A 37 11.59 -12.16 8.37
N ALA A 38 11.94 -11.89 9.63
CA ALA A 38 12.06 -10.53 10.16
C ALA A 38 13.09 -9.65 9.42
N HIS A 39 14.11 -10.25 8.79
CA HIS A 39 15.11 -9.52 8.02
C HIS A 39 14.52 -8.72 6.85
N VAL A 40 13.39 -9.17 6.28
CA VAL A 40 12.70 -8.45 5.20
C VAL A 40 12.11 -7.12 5.69
N LEU A 41 11.71 -7.05 6.97
CA LEU A 41 11.15 -5.83 7.60
C LEU A 41 12.19 -4.76 7.92
N ILE A 42 13.48 -5.08 7.79
CA ILE A 42 14.62 -4.15 7.94
C ILE A 42 15.52 -4.13 6.69
N GLY A 43 15.14 -4.87 5.64
CA GLY A 43 15.88 -4.95 4.38
C GLY A 43 15.58 -3.77 3.45
N PRO A 44 16.08 -3.79 2.20
CA PRO A 44 15.98 -2.67 1.26
C PRO A 44 14.53 -2.28 0.90
N THR A 45 13.60 -3.23 0.94
CA THR A 45 12.19 -3.02 0.60
C THR A 45 11.31 -2.71 1.81
N ALA A 46 11.88 -2.64 3.02
CA ALA A 46 11.15 -2.42 4.26
C ALA A 46 10.30 -1.15 4.25
N GLY A 47 10.78 -0.07 3.62
CA GLY A 47 10.02 1.18 3.51
C GLY A 47 8.67 1.03 2.81
N TYR A 48 8.56 0.12 1.83
CA TYR A 48 7.28 -0.16 1.17
C TYR A 48 6.34 -0.92 2.11
N LEU A 49 6.87 -1.88 2.88
CA LEU A 49 6.09 -2.66 3.84
C LEU A 49 5.55 -1.79 4.98
N TRP A 50 6.36 -0.90 5.53
CA TRP A 50 5.89 0.07 6.53
C TRP A 50 4.96 1.11 5.90
N GLY A 51 5.22 1.51 4.66
CA GLY A 51 4.31 2.33 3.86
C GLY A 51 2.93 1.69 3.67
N PHE A 52 2.85 0.35 3.57
CA PHE A 52 1.56 -0.35 3.48
C PHE A 52 0.67 -0.11 4.70
N VAL A 53 1.25 -0.08 5.90
CA VAL A 53 0.51 0.17 7.15
C VAL A 53 -0.12 1.55 7.12
N LEU A 54 0.68 2.58 6.80
CA LEU A 54 0.21 3.96 6.74
C LEU A 54 -0.80 4.17 5.61
N ALA A 55 -0.59 3.55 4.45
CA ALA A 55 -1.52 3.63 3.33
C ALA A 55 -2.86 2.94 3.62
N ALA A 56 -2.85 1.80 4.32
CA ALA A 56 -4.06 1.11 4.74
C ALA A 56 -4.88 1.95 5.73
N PHE A 57 -4.21 2.61 6.67
CA PHE A 57 -4.85 3.57 7.57
C PHE A 57 -5.44 4.75 6.80
N LEU A 58 -4.64 5.38 5.93
CA LEU A 58 -5.06 6.56 5.15
C LEU A 58 -6.30 6.26 4.30
N ILE A 59 -6.27 5.23 3.45
CA ILE A 59 -7.43 4.91 2.60
C ILE A 59 -8.65 4.52 3.42
N GLY A 60 -8.46 3.80 4.53
CA GLY A 60 -9.56 3.44 5.42
C GLY A 60 -10.20 4.66 6.06
N TYR A 61 -9.38 5.62 6.52
CA TYR A 61 -9.85 6.89 7.06
C TYR A 61 -10.59 7.72 6.00
N LEU A 62 -10.06 7.83 4.79
CA LEU A 62 -10.74 8.52 3.68
C LEU A 62 -12.07 7.83 3.33
N ALA A 63 -12.10 6.50 3.37
CA ALA A 63 -13.29 5.71 3.09
C ALA A 63 -14.39 5.88 4.14
N GLU A 64 -14.03 5.96 5.42
CA GLU A 64 -14.93 6.25 6.55
C GLU A 64 -15.50 7.67 6.48
N ASN A 65 -14.73 8.63 5.97
CA ASN A 65 -15.17 10.00 5.73
C ASN A 65 -15.94 10.20 4.40
N GLY A 66 -16.33 9.12 3.72
CA GLY A 66 -17.14 9.18 2.50
C GLY A 66 -16.40 9.56 1.22
N LEU A 67 -15.07 9.71 1.25
CA LEU A 67 -14.26 10.10 0.09
C LEU A 67 -14.05 8.97 -0.92
N THR A 68 -14.60 7.79 -0.68
CA THR A 68 -14.60 6.67 -1.64
C THR A 68 -15.99 6.34 -2.19
N ILE A 69 -17.02 7.17 -1.93
CA ILE A 69 -18.38 6.95 -2.45
C ILE A 69 -18.46 7.22 -3.95
N LYS A 70 -17.87 8.35 -4.39
CA LYS A 70 -17.86 8.74 -5.81
C LYS A 70 -16.64 8.12 -6.51
N PRO A 71 -16.78 7.57 -7.74
CA PRO A 71 -15.66 6.91 -8.43
C PRO A 71 -14.39 7.75 -8.54
N VAL A 72 -14.53 9.03 -8.88
CA VAL A 72 -13.38 9.96 -9.02
C VAL A 72 -12.64 10.15 -7.69
N PHE A 73 -13.38 10.43 -6.61
CA PHE A 73 -12.77 10.61 -5.28
C PHE A 73 -12.21 9.29 -4.75
N SER A 74 -12.83 8.15 -5.07
CA SER A 74 -12.30 6.84 -4.72
C SER A 74 -10.98 6.57 -5.45
N PHE A 75 -10.87 6.93 -6.73
CA PHE A 75 -9.63 6.84 -7.49
C PHE A 75 -8.54 7.72 -6.87
N LEU A 76 -8.83 9.00 -6.61
CA LEU A 76 -7.88 9.92 -6.00
C LEU A 76 -7.42 9.44 -4.62
N SER A 77 -8.34 8.90 -3.81
CA SER A 77 -8.02 8.35 -2.49
C SER A 77 -7.11 7.11 -2.61
N CYS A 78 -7.41 6.20 -3.53
CA CYS A 78 -6.58 5.02 -3.78
C CYS A 78 -5.19 5.42 -4.28
N PHE A 79 -5.14 6.37 -5.22
CA PHE A 79 -3.90 6.86 -5.83
C PHE A 79 -3.04 7.61 -4.83
N ALA A 80 -3.62 8.41 -3.94
CA ALA A 80 -2.90 9.05 -2.84
C ALA A 80 -2.29 8.01 -1.90
N ALA A 81 -3.05 6.96 -1.56
CA ALA A 81 -2.56 5.88 -0.71
C ALA A 81 -1.43 5.08 -1.37
N THR A 82 -1.51 4.72 -2.66
CA THR A 82 -0.39 4.03 -3.34
C THR A 82 0.82 4.93 -3.52
N THR A 83 0.61 6.21 -3.83
CA THR A 83 1.69 7.20 -3.95
C THR A 83 2.43 7.37 -2.62
N LEU A 84 1.72 7.38 -1.49
CA LEU A 84 2.33 7.38 -0.16
C LEU A 84 3.26 6.18 0.04
N ILE A 85 2.84 4.98 -0.38
CA ILE A 85 3.66 3.76 -0.33
C ILE A 85 4.94 3.97 -1.15
N LEU A 86 4.83 4.45 -2.38
CA LEU A 86 5.98 4.66 -3.26
C LEU A 86 6.94 5.71 -2.71
N ILE A 87 6.44 6.82 -2.18
CA ILE A 87 7.29 7.86 -1.59
C ILE A 87 8.06 7.30 -0.41
N LEU A 88 7.39 6.64 0.54
CA LEU A 88 8.05 6.11 1.73
C LEU A 88 9.02 4.98 1.40
N GLY A 89 8.64 4.08 0.50
CA GLY A 89 9.49 3.00 0.03
C GLY A 89 10.73 3.51 -0.69
N THR A 90 10.56 4.48 -1.60
CA THR A 90 11.68 5.04 -2.38
C THR A 90 12.62 5.87 -1.49
N LEU A 91 12.09 6.67 -0.56
CA LEU A 91 12.92 7.42 0.39
C LEU A 91 13.72 6.48 1.30
N TYR A 92 13.09 5.42 1.80
CA TYR A 92 13.81 4.40 2.56
C TYR A 92 14.90 3.73 1.74
N LEU A 93 14.59 3.32 0.50
CA LEU A 93 15.53 2.67 -0.40
C LEU A 93 16.73 3.57 -0.72
N ALA A 94 16.50 4.88 -0.89
CA ALA A 94 17.56 5.87 -1.08
C ALA A 94 18.51 5.93 0.14
N MET A 95 17.97 5.87 1.36
CA MET A 95 18.76 5.84 2.60
C MET A 95 19.47 4.49 2.80
N PHE A 96 18.95 3.40 2.25
CA PHE A 96 19.46 2.04 2.39
C PHE A 96 20.65 1.71 1.47
N LYS A 97 21.35 2.72 0.91
CA LYS A 97 22.66 2.65 0.19
C LYS A 97 22.66 2.63 -1.34
N LEU A 98 21.56 2.94 -2.03
CA LEU A 98 21.54 3.10 -3.51
C LEU A 98 21.77 4.55 -3.97
N GLY A 99 21.59 5.54 -3.08
CA GLY A 99 21.54 6.94 -3.50
C GLY A 99 20.22 7.29 -4.18
N PHE A 100 19.93 8.59 -4.29
CA PHE A 100 18.59 9.07 -4.64
C PHE A 100 18.17 8.73 -6.07
N ASN A 101 19.07 8.85 -7.04
CA ASN A 101 18.76 8.61 -8.45
C ASN A 101 18.45 7.13 -8.74
N GLU A 102 19.24 6.20 -8.20
CA GLU A 102 19.01 4.77 -8.37
C GLU A 102 17.73 4.33 -7.67
N ALA A 103 17.44 4.88 -6.48
CA ALA A 103 16.19 4.62 -5.78
C ALA A 103 14.96 5.04 -6.61
N LEU A 104 15.00 6.17 -7.32
CA LEU A 104 13.90 6.56 -8.22
C LEU A 104 13.74 5.59 -9.40
N ILE A 105 14.85 5.19 -10.03
CA ILE A 105 14.86 4.30 -11.19
C ILE A 105 14.35 2.91 -10.83
N MET A 106 14.72 2.38 -9.67
CA MET A 106 14.34 1.04 -9.25
C MET A 106 13.02 1.02 -8.48
N GLY A 107 12.76 2.07 -7.71
CA GLY A 107 11.75 2.10 -6.65
C GLY A 107 10.50 2.94 -6.94
N LEU A 108 10.54 3.84 -7.93
CA LEU A 108 9.42 4.73 -8.25
C LEU A 108 8.94 4.57 -9.68
N TYR A 109 9.81 4.82 -10.68
CA TYR A 109 9.39 4.87 -12.08
C TYR A 109 8.74 3.58 -12.61
N PRO A 110 9.23 2.37 -12.27
CA PRO A 110 8.63 1.13 -12.77
C PRO A 110 7.20 0.91 -12.26
N PHE A 111 6.85 1.53 -11.12
CA PHE A 111 5.58 1.30 -10.45
C PHE A 111 4.49 2.31 -10.83
N LEU A 112 4.83 3.48 -11.39
CA LEU A 112 3.87 4.56 -11.65
C LEU A 112 2.68 4.14 -12.51
N VAL A 113 2.94 3.47 -13.65
CA VAL A 113 1.87 3.02 -14.56
C VAL A 113 1.00 1.97 -13.87
N GLY A 114 1.64 1.01 -13.18
CA GLY A 114 0.95 -0.02 -12.42
C GLY A 114 0.08 0.56 -11.30
N ASP A 115 0.54 1.63 -10.66
CA ASP A 115 -0.19 2.31 -9.57
C ASP A 115 -1.43 3.04 -10.05
N VAL A 116 -1.37 3.70 -11.21
CA VAL A 116 -2.56 4.31 -11.83
C VAL A 116 -3.60 3.22 -12.14
N VAL A 117 -3.17 2.14 -12.80
CA VAL A 117 -4.08 1.03 -13.17
C VAL A 117 -4.67 0.37 -11.93
N LYS A 118 -3.84 0.03 -10.93
CA LYS A 118 -4.27 -0.57 -9.66
C LYS A 118 -5.24 0.33 -8.91
N SER A 119 -5.00 1.64 -8.90
CA SER A 119 -5.88 2.61 -8.24
C SER A 119 -7.23 2.70 -8.91
N ALA A 120 -7.29 2.67 -10.25
CA ALA A 120 -8.54 2.65 -10.99
C ALA A 120 -9.35 1.36 -10.71
N LEU A 121 -8.68 0.20 -10.74
CA LEU A 121 -9.31 -1.08 -10.40
C LEU A 121 -9.82 -1.10 -8.95
N CYS A 122 -9.00 -0.65 -8.00
CA CYS A 122 -9.36 -0.59 -6.59
C CYS A 122 -10.57 0.33 -6.35
N ALA A 123 -10.59 1.50 -7.00
CA ALA A 123 -11.72 2.43 -6.91
C ALA A 123 -13.02 1.83 -7.48
N GLY A 124 -12.93 1.15 -8.62
CA GLY A 124 -14.06 0.41 -9.19
C GLY A 124 -14.61 -0.65 -8.24
N LEU A 125 -13.74 -1.44 -7.60
CA LEU A 125 -14.14 -2.46 -6.64
C LEU A 125 -14.76 -1.88 -5.37
N ILE A 126 -14.17 -0.82 -4.79
CA ILE A 126 -14.71 -0.18 -3.58
C ILE A 126 -16.10 0.42 -3.84
N THR A 127 -16.22 1.19 -4.93
CA THR A 127 -17.49 1.83 -5.29
C THR A 127 -18.55 0.82 -5.71
N GLY A 128 -18.16 -0.27 -6.39
CA GLY A 128 -19.04 -1.37 -6.75
C GLY A 128 -19.56 -2.14 -5.53
N PHE A 129 -18.68 -2.50 -4.59
CA PHE A 129 -19.06 -3.21 -3.37
C PHE A 129 -20.04 -2.40 -2.51
N ARG A 130 -19.79 -1.10 -2.37
CA ARG A 130 -20.67 -0.19 -1.62
C ARG A 130 -22.05 0.03 -2.22
N ARG A 131 -22.24 -0.26 -3.51
CA ARG A 131 -23.58 -0.22 -4.14
C ARG A 131 -24.42 -1.46 -3.83
N LEU A 132 -23.78 -2.55 -3.40
CA LEU A 132 -24.41 -3.84 -3.13
C LEU A 132 -24.73 -4.05 -1.65
N SER A 133 -24.04 -3.33 -0.75
CA SER A 133 -24.24 -3.33 0.70
C SER A 133 -25.19 -2.22 1.13
#